data_AF-A0A4Y7U6B2-F1
#
_entry.id   AF-A0A4Y7U6B2-F1
#
_cell.length_a   1.000
_cell.length_b   1.000
_cell.length_c   1.000
_cell.angle_alpha   90.00
_cell.angle_beta   90.00
_cell.angle_gamma   90.00
#
_symmetry.space_group_name_H-M   'P 1'
#
loop_
_entity.id
_entity.type
_entity.pdbx_description
1 polymer ?
#
loop_
_entity_poly.entity_id
_entity_poly.type
_entity_poly.pdbx_seq_one_letter_code
_entity_poly.pdbx_strand_id
1 'polypeptide(L)'
;AVSNKNYSMSYAFSYGPFFNTGVKAQYTAGKFTAMFGITNPTDFKSAMDAGSTQKTYVGQLGYVAETGSAYLNFTSGSTNPIPGSIIPPTDENKTQIDFVASKTISDSFGLGLNATYAKVTNDVDSNLDGEWFSVVGYANYAFKESL
;
A
#
# COMPACT_ATOMS: atom_id res chain seq x y z
N ALA A 1 3.71 -0.56 -22.79
CA ALA A 1 3.39 -0.75 -21.35
C ALA A 1 4.57 -0.21 -20.55
N VAL A 2 4.40 0.92 -19.87
CA VAL A 2 5.47 1.47 -19.03
C VAL A 2 5.71 0.48 -17.89
N SER A 3 6.94 -0.01 -17.79
CA SER A 3 7.35 -1.08 -16.88
C SER A 3 7.27 -0.58 -15.43
N ASN A 4 6.07 -0.58 -14.85
CA ASN A 4 5.88 -0.35 -13.42
C ASN A 4 6.20 -1.64 -12.65
N LYS A 5 7.47 -2.07 -12.71
CA LYS A 5 7.97 -3.21 -11.92
C LYS A 5 7.91 -2.96 -10.42
N ASN A 6 7.78 -1.70 -10.01
CA ASN A 6 7.83 -1.27 -8.61
C ASN A 6 6.45 -1.16 -7.96
N TYR A 7 5.35 -1.28 -8.73
CA TYR A 7 4.01 -1.42 -8.15
C TYR A 7 3.97 -2.62 -7.20
N SER A 8 4.63 -3.73 -7.59
CA SER A 8 4.74 -4.99 -6.84
C SER A 8 5.64 -4.94 -5.60
N MET A 9 6.43 -3.90 -5.43
CA MET A 9 7.50 -3.84 -4.43
C MET A 9 7.59 -2.43 -3.85
N SER A 10 6.48 -1.91 -3.35
CA SER A 10 6.56 -0.68 -2.56
C SER A 10 7.49 -0.96 -1.37
N TYR A 11 8.73 -0.50 -1.48
CA TYR A 11 9.85 -0.89 -0.61
C TYR A 11 9.68 -0.36 0.82
N ALA A 12 8.82 0.65 1.02
CA ALA A 12 8.47 1.17 2.34
C ALA A 12 7.01 0.96 2.72
N PHE A 13 6.14 0.55 1.80
CA PHE A 13 4.82 0.06 2.19
C PHE A 13 5.01 -1.33 2.75
N SER A 14 4.74 -1.51 4.03
CA SER A 14 5.08 -2.71 4.80
C SER A 14 4.62 -4.04 4.20
N TYR A 15 3.80 -4.06 3.12
CA TYR A 15 3.12 -5.26 2.61
C TYR A 15 2.96 -5.41 1.08
N GLY A 16 3.64 -4.62 0.21
CA GLY A 16 3.48 -4.74 -1.27
C GLY A 16 2.04 -4.46 -1.76
N PRO A 17 1.73 -4.45 -3.08
CA PRO A 17 0.45 -3.96 -3.56
C PRO A 17 -0.66 -4.99 -3.32
N PHE A 18 -1.29 -4.87 -2.17
CA PHE A 18 -2.65 -5.29 -1.94
C PHE A 18 -2.99 -6.76 -2.23
N PHE A 19 -2.18 -7.71 -1.75
CA PHE A 19 -2.61 -9.11 -1.60
C PHE A 19 -3.63 -9.23 -0.46
N ASN A 20 -4.80 -8.62 -0.65
CA ASN A 20 -5.88 -8.67 0.31
C ASN A 20 -7.07 -9.38 -0.32
N THR A 21 -7.66 -10.32 0.40
CA THR A 21 -8.97 -10.85 0.06
C THR A 21 -10.02 -9.77 0.32
N GLY A 22 -10.76 -9.35 -0.71
CA GLY A 22 -11.74 -8.27 -0.59
C GLY A 22 -12.37 -7.88 -1.93
N VAL A 23 -13.15 -6.81 -1.91
CA VAL A 23 -13.77 -6.22 -3.10
C VAL A 23 -13.22 -4.82 -3.32
N LYS A 24 -12.84 -4.51 -4.56
CA LYS A 24 -12.34 -3.20 -4.97
C LYS A 24 -13.08 -2.78 -6.23
N ALA A 25 -13.46 -1.51 -6.29
CA ALA A 25 -13.97 -0.86 -7.49
C ALA A 25 -12.90 0.12 -7.98
N GLN A 26 -12.59 0.07 -9.27
CA GLN A 26 -11.63 0.97 -9.90
C GLN A 26 -12.28 1.65 -11.09
N TYR A 27 -12.05 2.96 -11.19
CA TYR A 27 -12.48 3.78 -12.31
C TYR A 27 -11.26 4.49 -12.91
N THR A 28 -11.18 4.50 -14.23
CA THR A 28 -10.09 5.17 -14.96
C THR A 28 -10.69 6.07 -16.02
N ALA A 29 -10.27 7.33 -16.03
CA ALA A 29 -10.66 8.34 -17.00
C ALA A 29 -9.41 9.03 -17.54
N GLY A 30 -9.07 8.74 -18.80
CA GLY A 30 -7.85 9.24 -19.42
C GLY A 30 -6.61 8.81 -18.64
N LYS A 31 -5.86 9.79 -18.12
CA LYS A 31 -4.63 9.57 -17.35
C LYS A 31 -4.89 9.38 -15.85
N PHE A 32 -6.11 9.62 -15.38
CA PHE A 32 -6.44 9.52 -13.96
C PHE A 32 -7.10 8.19 -13.63
N THR A 33 -6.74 7.61 -12.50
CA THR A 33 -7.37 6.42 -11.95
C THR A 33 -7.74 6.66 -10.48
N ALA A 34 -8.88 6.12 -10.07
CA ALA A 34 -9.34 6.12 -8.70
C ALA A 34 -9.79 4.71 -8.34
N MET A 35 -9.38 4.22 -7.18
CA MET A 35 -9.78 2.92 -6.64
C MET A 35 -10.25 3.11 -5.21
N PHE A 36 -11.32 2.40 -4.86
CA PHE A 36 -11.79 2.26 -3.49
C PHE A 36 -12.14 0.79 -3.24
N GLY A 37 -11.93 0.32 -2.02
CA GLY A 37 -12.28 -1.05 -1.67
C GLY A 37 -12.41 -1.31 -0.19
N ILE A 38 -12.97 -2.47 0.10
CA ILE A 38 -13.09 -3.03 1.44
C ILE A 38 -12.44 -4.41 1.39
N THR A 39 -11.48 -4.62 2.28
CA THR A 39 -10.65 -5.82 2.32
C THR A 39 -10.62 -6.43 3.71
N ASN A 40 -10.22 -7.70 3.81
CA ASN A 40 -9.82 -8.27 5.09
C ASN A 40 -8.54 -7.59 5.60
N PRO A 41 -8.24 -7.69 6.92
CA PRO A 41 -7.08 -7.02 7.49
C PRO A 41 -5.77 -7.50 6.84
N THR A 42 -4.84 -6.57 6.67
CA THR A 42 -3.61 -6.71 5.86
C THR A 42 -2.49 -7.54 6.50
N ASP A 43 -2.58 -7.83 7.80
CA ASP A 43 -1.45 -8.36 8.60
C ASP A 43 -1.47 -9.88 8.79
N PHE A 44 -2.26 -10.60 7.98
CA PHE A 44 -2.45 -12.04 8.13
C PHE A 44 -2.00 -12.81 6.90
N LYS A 45 -1.28 -13.92 7.14
CA LYS A 45 -0.76 -14.81 6.08
C LYS A 45 -1.87 -15.40 5.20
N SER A 46 -3.09 -15.50 5.72
CA SER A 46 -4.29 -15.82 4.96
C SER A 46 -5.52 -15.17 5.61
N ALA A 47 -6.59 -14.97 4.84
CA ALA A 47 -7.87 -14.49 5.36
C ALA A 47 -8.50 -15.42 6.43
N MET A 48 -8.14 -16.70 6.42
CA MET A 48 -8.63 -17.69 7.39
C MET A 48 -7.84 -17.67 8.70
N ASP A 49 -6.59 -17.20 8.65
CA ASP A 49 -5.71 -17.05 9.82
C ASP A 49 -5.85 -15.69 10.49
N ALA A 50 -6.82 -14.87 10.05
CA ALA A 50 -6.93 -13.49 10.50
C ALA A 50 -7.37 -13.34 11.95
N GLY A 51 -8.03 -14.34 12.52
CA GLY A 51 -8.58 -14.25 13.88
C GLY A 51 -9.48 -13.02 14.11
N SER A 52 -9.86 -12.29 13.05
CA SER A 52 -10.52 -10.98 13.05
C SER A 52 -11.55 -10.95 11.91
N THR A 53 -12.77 -10.50 12.22
CA THR A 53 -13.80 -10.24 11.21
C THR A 53 -13.76 -8.80 10.69
N GLN A 54 -12.86 -7.97 11.22
CA GLN A 54 -12.75 -6.56 10.88
C GLN A 54 -12.43 -6.36 9.40
N LYS A 55 -12.68 -5.16 8.92
CA LYS A 55 -12.46 -4.78 7.51
C LYS A 55 -11.53 -3.59 7.45
N THR A 56 -10.73 -3.57 6.39
CA THR A 56 -9.80 -2.50 6.06
C THR A 56 -10.30 -1.79 4.82
N TYR A 57 -10.50 -0.48 4.95
CA TYR A 57 -10.81 0.41 3.84
C TYR A 57 -9.53 0.74 3.10
N VAL A 58 -9.56 0.63 1.78
CA VAL A 58 -8.44 0.98 0.92
C VAL A 58 -8.86 2.00 -0.12
N GLY A 59 -7.97 2.92 -0.44
CA GLY A 59 -8.17 3.94 -1.45
C GLY A 59 -6.89 4.17 -2.25
N GLN A 60 -7.03 4.49 -3.53
CA GLN A 60 -5.92 4.92 -4.37
C GLN A 60 -6.39 5.99 -5.35
N LEU A 61 -5.61 7.05 -5.49
CA LEU A 61 -5.70 8.01 -6.59
C LEU A 61 -4.41 7.93 -7.38
N GLY A 62 -4.51 7.86 -8.69
CA GLY A 62 -3.35 7.70 -9.57
C GLY A 62 -3.42 8.60 -10.78
N TYR A 63 -2.23 8.99 -11.25
CA TYR A 63 -2.00 9.65 -12.52
C TYR A 63 -0.96 8.87 -13.30
N VAL A 64 -1.27 8.52 -14.54
CA VAL A 64 -0.41 7.74 -15.44
C VAL A 64 -0.23 8.50 -16.74
N ALA A 65 0.98 8.98 -16.96
CA ALA A 65 1.42 9.58 -18.21
C ALA A 65 2.37 8.64 -18.97
N GLU A 66 2.76 9.06 -20.17
CA GLU A 66 3.65 8.30 -21.04
C GLU A 66 5.02 8.04 -20.41
N THR A 67 5.59 9.04 -19.72
CA THR A 67 6.93 8.99 -19.15
C THR A 67 6.94 8.89 -17.63
N GLY A 68 5.79 8.67 -16.99
CA GLY A 68 5.77 8.59 -15.53
C GLY A 68 4.41 8.32 -14.93
N SER A 69 4.42 8.02 -13.64
CA SER A 69 3.22 7.78 -12.87
C SER A 69 3.36 8.31 -11.45
N ALA A 70 2.24 8.66 -10.83
CA ALA A 70 2.15 9.02 -9.43
C ALA A 70 0.89 8.41 -8.83
N TYR A 71 0.99 7.89 -7.62
CA TYR A 71 -0.09 7.26 -6.89
C TYR A 71 -0.07 7.74 -5.45
N LEU A 72 -1.25 8.07 -4.94
CA LEU A 72 -1.52 8.28 -3.53
C LEU A 72 -2.40 7.12 -3.06
N ASN A 73 -1.89 6.35 -2.11
CA ASN A 73 -2.53 5.19 -1.51
C ASN A 73 -2.95 5.53 -0.08
N PHE A 74 -4.06 4.94 0.34
CA PHE A 74 -4.59 5.03 1.69
C PHE A 74 -5.08 3.66 2.14
N THR A 75 -4.82 3.32 3.40
CA THR A 75 -5.41 2.16 4.06
C THR A 75 -5.76 2.52 5.50
N SER A 76 -6.91 2.05 5.98
CA SER A 76 -7.30 2.20 7.38
C SER A 76 -8.20 1.05 7.81
N GLY A 77 -7.86 0.41 8.92
CA GLY A 77 -8.64 -0.71 9.44
C GLY A 77 -8.18 -1.19 10.80
N SER A 78 -9.07 -1.94 11.44
CA SER A 78 -8.82 -2.64 12.69
C SER A 78 -8.28 -4.04 12.43
N THR A 79 -7.40 -4.50 13.32
CA THR A 79 -6.94 -5.90 13.39
C THR A 79 -7.45 -6.63 14.64
N ASN A 80 -8.38 -6.01 15.39
CA ASN A 80 -8.89 -6.56 16.64
C ASN A 80 -9.45 -7.97 16.46
N PRO A 81 -9.17 -8.90 17.39
CA PRO A 81 -9.59 -10.27 17.22
C PRO A 81 -11.10 -10.44 17.45
N ILE A 82 -11.60 -11.59 17.00
CA ILE A 82 -12.94 -12.07 17.32
C ILE A 82 -12.95 -12.46 18.82
N PRO A 83 -14.03 -12.14 19.57
CA PRO A 83 -14.18 -12.62 20.94
C PRO A 83 -14.01 -14.14 21.04
N GLY A 84 -13.11 -14.60 21.91
CA GLY A 84 -12.78 -16.03 22.07
C GLY A 84 -11.73 -16.58 21.09
N SER A 85 -11.10 -15.72 20.27
CA SER A 85 -9.95 -16.10 19.45
C SER A 85 -8.75 -16.49 20.33
N ILE A 86 -8.05 -17.56 19.96
CA ILE A 86 -6.77 -17.98 20.56
C ILE A 86 -5.55 -17.31 19.90
N ILE A 87 -5.77 -16.55 18.81
CA ILE A 87 -4.75 -15.70 18.21
C ILE A 87 -4.57 -14.49 19.14
N PRO A 88 -3.33 -14.12 19.51
CA PRO A 88 -3.09 -12.98 20.39
C PRO A 88 -3.82 -11.73 19.87
N PRO A 89 -4.62 -11.05 20.70
CA PRO A 89 -5.15 -9.74 20.35
C PRO A 89 -3.98 -8.82 20.00
N THR A 90 -4.05 -8.21 18.81
CA THR A 90 -3.24 -7.00 18.56
C THR A 90 -3.95 -5.77 19.10
N ASP A 91 -5.30 -5.77 19.16
CA ASP A 91 -6.15 -4.62 19.57
C ASP A 91 -5.73 -3.30 18.89
N GLU A 92 -5.19 -3.43 17.67
CA GLU A 92 -4.55 -2.37 16.92
C GLU A 92 -5.42 -1.93 15.75
N ASN A 93 -5.53 -0.61 15.60
CA ASN A 93 -6.01 0.06 14.40
C ASN A 93 -4.83 0.67 13.66
N LYS A 94 -4.72 0.41 12.36
CA LYS A 94 -3.64 0.91 11.50
C LYS A 94 -4.22 1.82 10.44
N THR A 95 -3.66 3.01 10.30
CA THR A 95 -3.93 3.95 9.22
C THR A 95 -2.62 4.32 8.55
N GLN A 96 -2.55 4.18 7.22
CA GLN A 96 -1.34 4.47 6.47
C GLN A 96 -1.66 5.21 5.17
N ILE A 97 -0.85 6.21 4.88
CA ILE A 97 -0.85 6.96 3.63
C ILE A 97 0.50 6.70 2.95
N ASP A 98 0.47 6.54 1.64
CA ASP A 98 1.65 6.22 0.85
C ASP A 98 1.61 6.93 -0.49
N PHE A 99 2.74 7.52 -0.88
CA PHE A 99 2.92 8.19 -2.15
C PHE A 99 4.02 7.48 -2.94
N VAL A 100 3.70 7.04 -4.14
CA VAL A 100 4.64 6.41 -5.06
C VAL A 100 4.67 7.21 -6.34
N ALA A 101 5.85 7.63 -6.78
CA ALA A 101 6.03 8.25 -8.08
C ALA A 101 7.19 7.63 -8.85
N SER A 102 7.09 7.66 -10.17
CA SER A 102 8.15 7.24 -11.07
C SER A 102 8.17 8.09 -12.33
N LYS A 103 9.36 8.28 -12.88
CA LYS A 103 9.55 9.01 -14.13
C LYS A 103 10.71 8.43 -14.94
N THR A 104 10.43 8.07 -16.18
CA THR A 104 11.44 7.81 -17.20
C THR A 104 12.04 9.15 -17.65
N ILE A 105 13.35 9.26 -17.53
CA ILE A 105 14.12 10.47 -17.88
C ILE A 105 14.70 10.33 -19.30
N SER A 106 15.15 9.13 -19.65
CA SER A 106 15.58 8.74 -21.00
C SER A 106 15.31 7.25 -21.24
N ASP A 107 15.58 6.75 -22.44
CA ASP A 107 15.41 5.33 -22.79
C ASP A 107 16.19 4.38 -21.86
N SER A 108 17.31 4.86 -21.30
CA SER A 108 18.17 4.08 -20.41
C SER A 108 18.07 4.48 -18.94
N PHE A 109 17.37 5.57 -18.58
CA PHE A 109 17.40 6.12 -17.22
C PHE A 109 16.02 6.48 -16.68
N GLY A 110 15.74 6.07 -15.44
CA GLY A 110 14.50 6.38 -14.74
C GLY A 110 14.71 6.61 -13.25
N LEU A 111 13.82 7.41 -12.66
CA LEU A 111 13.80 7.72 -11.24
C LEU A 111 12.47 7.26 -10.63
N GLY A 112 12.50 6.97 -9.33
CA GLY A 112 11.29 6.81 -8.55
C GLY A 112 11.48 7.21 -7.10
N LEU A 113 10.34 7.39 -6.45
CA LEU A 113 10.19 7.85 -5.09
C LEU A 113 9.06 7.05 -4.46
N ASN A 114 9.26 6.61 -3.22
CA ASN A 114 8.21 6.09 -2.37
C ASN A 114 8.33 6.75 -0.99
N ALA A 115 7.23 7.35 -0.52
CA ALA A 115 7.15 8.00 0.77
C ALA A 115 5.89 7.54 1.49
N THR A 116 6.01 7.08 2.72
CA THR A 116 4.86 6.60 3.49
C THR A 116 4.90 7.10 4.92
N TYR A 117 3.72 7.24 5.50
CA TYR A 117 3.49 7.51 6.90
C TYR A 117 2.39 6.57 7.40
N ALA A 118 2.63 5.93 8.54
CA ALA A 118 1.65 5.07 9.19
C ALA A 118 1.51 5.44 10.66
N LYS A 119 0.27 5.33 11.15
CA LYS A 119 -0.10 5.45 12.54
C LYS A 119 -0.78 4.16 12.99
N VAL A 120 -0.41 3.69 14.17
CA VAL A 120 -0.99 2.55 14.86
C VAL A 120 -1.55 3.07 16.18
N THR A 121 -2.80 2.76 16.49
CA THR A 121 -3.42 3.05 17.78
C THR A 121 -3.91 1.77 18.42
N ASN A 122 -3.72 1.64 19.73
CA ASN A 122 -4.21 0.50 20.48
C ASN A 122 -5.49 0.86 21.23
N ASP A 123 -6.52 0.01 21.13
CA ASP A 123 -7.84 0.28 21.71
C ASP A 123 -7.90 0.09 23.23
N VAL A 124 -6.88 -0.54 23.83
CA VAL A 124 -6.83 -0.89 25.26
C VAL A 124 -5.79 -0.07 26.02
N ASP A 125 -4.60 0.14 25.44
CA ASP A 125 -3.50 0.87 26.06
C ASP A 125 -2.86 1.87 25.08
N SER A 126 -3.20 3.14 25.22
CA SER A 126 -2.66 4.22 24.39
C SER A 126 -1.15 4.42 24.51
N ASN A 127 -0.48 3.85 25.53
CA ASN A 127 0.99 3.87 25.58
C ASN A 127 1.64 2.98 24.52
N LEU A 128 0.85 2.10 23.89
CA LEU A 128 1.26 1.25 22.78
C LEU A 128 0.98 1.89 21.41
N ASP A 129 0.43 3.11 21.38
CA ASP A 129 0.29 3.88 20.14
C ASP A 129 1.67 4.15 19.53
N GLY A 130 1.73 4.12 18.20
CA GLY A 130 2.97 4.33 17.46
C GLY A 130 2.75 4.98 16.12
N GLU A 131 3.78 5.66 15.62
CA GLU A 131 3.79 6.22 14.28
C GLU A 131 5.18 6.06 13.67
N TRP A 132 5.23 5.91 12.35
CA TRP A 132 6.47 5.83 11.61
C TRP A 132 6.31 6.39 10.21
N PHE A 133 7.42 6.82 9.63
CA PHE A 133 7.48 7.25 8.25
C PHE A 133 8.73 6.68 7.57
N SER A 134 8.70 6.62 6.25
CA SER A 134 9.84 6.23 5.44
C SER A 134 9.81 6.95 4.10
N VAL A 135 10.99 7.31 3.60
CA VAL A 135 11.17 7.94 2.29
C VAL A 135 12.32 7.25 1.59
N VAL A 136 12.05 6.72 0.41
CA VAL A 136 13.00 5.96 -0.41
C VAL A 136 12.99 6.53 -1.82
N GLY A 137 14.16 7.00 -2.27
CA GLY A 137 14.41 7.32 -3.67
C GLY A 137 15.19 6.19 -4.34
N TYR A 138 14.88 5.90 -5.60
CA TYR A 138 15.62 4.91 -6.39
C TYR A 138 15.84 5.39 -7.82
N ALA A 139 16.99 5.00 -8.37
CA ALA A 139 17.38 5.28 -9.74
C ALA A 139 17.62 3.97 -10.48
N ASN A 140 17.12 3.88 -11.71
CA ASN A 140 17.27 2.72 -12.57
C ASN A 140 18.05 3.13 -13.81
N TYR A 141 19.09 2.37 -14.15
CA TYR A 141 19.86 2.56 -15.38
C TYR A 141 19.96 1.24 -16.14
N ALA A 142 19.61 1.24 -17.43
CA ALA A 142 19.70 0.09 -18.31
C ALA A 142 20.96 0.19 -19.18
N PHE A 143 21.90 -0.74 -19.00
CA PHE A 143 23.18 -0.78 -19.73
C PHE A 143 23.09 -1.31 -21.16
N LYS A 144 21.95 -1.93 -21.53
CA LYS A 144 21.61 -2.35 -22.89
C LYS A 144 20.14 -1.99 -23.14
N GLU A 145 19.80 -1.66 -24.38
CA GLU A 145 18.40 -1.56 -24.79
C GLU A 145 17.71 -2.89 -24.47
N SER A 146 16.57 -2.82 -23.77
CA SER A 146 15.71 -3.97 -23.61
C SER A 146 15.11 -4.31 -24.98
N LEU A 147 15.44 -5.49 -25.51
CA LEU A 147 14.75 -6.12 -26.64
C LEU A 147 13.23 -6.11 -26.44
#